data_AF-A0ABC8KPW8-F1
#
_entry.id   AF-A0ABC8KPW8-F1
#
_cell.length_a   1.000
_cell.length_b   1.000
_cell.length_c   1.000
_cell.angle_alpha   90.00
_cell.angle_beta   90.00
_cell.angle_gamma   90.00
#
_symmetry.space_group_name_H-M   'P 1'
#
loop_
_entity.id
_entity.type
_entity.pdbx_description
1 polymer ?
#
loop_
_entity_poly.entity_id
_entity_poly.type
_entity_poly.pdbx_seq_one_letter_code
_entity_poly.pdbx_strand_id
1 'polypeptide(L)'
;MVSTTFRRIVTPCWRPFGVGEGSVPDDDGRLDGLLWYKDSGNHLTGDFSMAVVQANSLLEDHSQLESGPISFHESGGPEATFVGVYDGHGGPEAARFVNERLFHNMRRCASEQRGVSPDVITRAFVATEEEFLGLVQEQWRNKPQIASVGACCLVGVVCNGVLYVANAGDSRVVLGRLQSPFKEMKAVQLSSEHNASIESVREELRLLHPNDPNIVVLKHKVWRVKGIIQVSRSIGDAYLKRAEFNQEPLLPKFRVAERFEKPIMRAEPAITVHKIHIEDQFLIFASDGLWEHLSNQEAVDIVNSCPRNGVARRLVKAALQVAAKKREMRYSDLEKIERGIRRHFHDDITVIVVFLHSANLGLRTRVSVRGGGDLSGNAIF
;
A
#
# COMPACT_ATOMS: atom_id res chain seq x y z
N MET A 1 -27.21 -46.38 -7.41
CA MET A 1 -27.73 -45.96 -8.72
C MET A 1 -28.48 -44.64 -8.49
N VAL A 2 -27.94 -43.53 -9.02
CA VAL A 2 -28.54 -42.18 -9.27
C VAL A 2 -29.19 -41.47 -8.05
N SER A 3 -28.60 -40.43 -7.43
CA SER A 3 -28.60 -38.97 -7.81
C SER A 3 -30.02 -38.42 -8.07
N THR A 4 -30.48 -37.24 -7.63
CA THR A 4 -29.83 -35.94 -7.46
C THR A 4 -30.78 -35.02 -6.67
N THR A 5 -30.25 -34.20 -5.76
CA THR A 5 -30.98 -33.12 -5.06
C THR A 5 -30.98 -31.85 -5.90
N PHE A 6 -32.16 -31.33 -6.25
CA PHE A 6 -32.32 -30.02 -6.91
C PHE A 6 -32.06 -28.87 -5.92
N ARG A 7 -30.99 -28.09 -6.12
CA ARG A 7 -30.85 -26.74 -5.56
C ARG A 7 -31.28 -25.72 -6.62
N ARG A 8 -32.34 -24.97 -6.32
CA ARG A 8 -32.73 -23.74 -7.04
C ARG A 8 -31.66 -22.67 -6.81
N ILE A 9 -30.96 -22.27 -7.86
CA ILE A 9 -30.15 -21.06 -7.90
C ILE A 9 -31.07 -19.93 -8.32
N VAL A 10 -31.27 -18.94 -7.44
CA VAL A 10 -31.93 -17.68 -7.76
C VAL A 10 -30.84 -16.68 -8.12
N THR A 11 -30.76 -16.33 -9.40
CA THR A 11 -29.88 -15.28 -9.93
C THR A 11 -30.52 -13.91 -9.64
N PRO A 12 -29.83 -12.94 -9.02
CA PRO A 12 -30.29 -11.56 -9.07
C PRO A 12 -29.86 -10.95 -10.41
N CYS A 13 -30.83 -10.47 -11.19
CA CYS A 13 -30.58 -9.65 -12.37
C CYS A 13 -30.01 -8.29 -11.95
N TRP A 14 -28.74 -8.03 -12.24
CA TRP A 14 -28.16 -6.70 -12.13
C TRP A 14 -28.54 -5.90 -13.37
N ARG A 15 -29.32 -4.82 -13.20
CA ARG A 15 -29.52 -3.81 -14.26
C ARG A 15 -28.24 -2.97 -14.38
N PRO A 16 -27.78 -2.66 -15.61
CA PRO A 16 -26.65 -1.76 -15.81
C PRO A 16 -27.11 -0.32 -15.51
N PHE A 17 -26.42 0.35 -14.60
CA PHE A 17 -26.62 1.78 -14.38
C PHE A 17 -25.89 2.56 -15.48
N GLY A 18 -26.68 3.34 -16.24
CA GLY A 18 -26.36 4.68 -16.74
C GLY A 18 -25.18 4.81 -17.71
N VAL A 19 -25.49 4.85 -19.00
CA VAL A 19 -24.64 5.42 -20.06
C VAL A 19 -25.01 6.90 -20.23
N GLY A 20 -24.00 7.76 -20.30
CA GLY A 20 -24.05 9.19 -20.65
C GLY A 20 -23.10 9.98 -19.75
N GLU A 21 -22.19 10.85 -20.19
CA GLU A 21 -21.83 11.45 -21.48
C GLU A 21 -20.38 11.99 -21.32
N GLY A 22 -19.61 12.06 -22.41
CA GLY A 22 -18.37 12.87 -22.48
C GLY A 22 -17.09 12.22 -21.95
N SER A 23 -16.40 11.44 -22.79
CA SER A 23 -15.03 10.97 -22.51
C SER A 23 -14.01 12.10 -22.71
N VAL A 24 -13.81 12.90 -21.66
CA VAL A 24 -12.57 13.66 -21.49
C VAL A 24 -11.50 12.68 -21.00
N PRO A 25 -10.25 12.71 -21.52
CA PRO A 25 -9.16 11.89 -21.00
C PRO A 25 -8.97 12.23 -19.52
N ASP A 26 -9.23 11.24 -18.67
CA ASP A 26 -9.23 11.37 -17.21
C ASP A 26 -7.83 11.08 -16.69
N ASP A 27 -6.89 11.99 -16.97
CA ASP A 27 -5.45 11.75 -16.75
C ASP A 27 -5.11 11.63 -15.26
N ASP A 28 -5.78 12.40 -14.40
CA ASP A 28 -5.47 12.50 -12.96
C ASP A 28 -6.48 11.83 -12.01
N GLY A 29 -7.49 11.12 -12.54
CA GLY A 29 -8.51 10.41 -11.74
C GLY A 29 -9.65 11.31 -11.24
N ARG A 30 -10.63 10.69 -10.57
CA ARG A 30 -11.89 11.33 -10.14
C ARG A 30 -12.02 11.33 -8.62
N LEU A 31 -12.69 12.36 -8.11
CA LEU A 31 -13.08 12.47 -6.71
C LEU A 31 -14.60 12.34 -6.56
N ASP A 32 -15.05 11.47 -5.66
CA ASP A 32 -16.43 11.30 -5.24
C ASP A 32 -16.50 11.27 -3.70
N GLY A 33 -16.80 12.42 -3.10
CA GLY A 33 -16.78 12.59 -1.65
C GLY A 33 -15.41 12.31 -1.04
N LEU A 34 -15.30 11.24 -0.25
CA LEU A 34 -14.07 10.79 0.40
C LEU A 34 -13.31 9.73 -0.41
N LEU A 35 -13.77 9.39 -1.61
CA LEU A 35 -13.19 8.37 -2.47
C LEU A 35 -12.57 9.04 -3.70
N TRP A 36 -11.25 8.90 -3.85
CA TRP A 36 -10.57 9.16 -5.11
C TRP A 36 -10.39 7.84 -5.88
N TYR A 37 -10.53 7.87 -7.21
CA TYR A 37 -10.33 6.68 -8.03
C TYR A 37 -9.90 6.99 -9.46
N LYS A 38 -9.14 6.08 -10.05
CA LYS A 38 -8.88 6.00 -11.49
C LYS A 38 -9.37 4.64 -11.98
N ASP A 39 -10.53 4.63 -12.64
CA ASP A 39 -11.17 3.37 -13.03
C ASP A 39 -10.34 2.57 -14.03
N SER A 40 -9.60 3.24 -14.91
CA SER A 40 -8.69 2.60 -15.85
C SER A 40 -7.53 3.50 -16.26
N GLY A 41 -6.33 2.91 -16.38
CA GLY A 41 -5.17 3.51 -17.04
C GLY A 41 -4.33 2.43 -17.72
N ASN A 42 -3.40 2.82 -18.59
CA ASN A 42 -2.47 1.90 -19.26
C ASN A 42 -1.06 2.08 -18.70
N HIS A 43 -0.33 0.98 -18.60
CA HIS A 43 1.09 0.92 -18.26
C HIS A 43 1.82 0.06 -19.31
N LEU A 44 3.14 -0.08 -19.22
CA LEU A 44 3.98 -0.71 -20.26
C LEU A 44 3.50 -2.09 -20.76
N THR A 45 2.92 -2.92 -19.90
CA THR A 45 2.53 -4.30 -20.27
C THR A 45 1.05 -4.61 -20.05
N GLY A 46 0.24 -3.62 -19.69
CA GLY A 46 -1.19 -3.84 -19.48
C GLY A 46 -1.96 -2.62 -19.01
N ASP A 47 -3.07 -2.89 -18.35
CA ASP A 47 -3.94 -1.88 -17.76
C ASP A 47 -3.93 -1.97 -16.23
N PHE A 48 -4.43 -0.91 -15.59
CA PHE A 48 -4.51 -0.83 -14.14
C PHE A 48 -5.77 -0.07 -13.69
N SER A 49 -6.16 -0.26 -12.44
CA SER A 49 -7.21 0.49 -11.75
C SER A 49 -6.72 0.88 -10.36
N MET A 50 -7.07 2.09 -9.89
CA MET A 50 -6.65 2.63 -8.59
C MET A 50 -7.84 3.21 -7.83
N ALA A 51 -7.84 3.08 -6.52
CA ALA A 51 -8.81 3.73 -5.64
C ALA A 51 -8.20 3.99 -4.26
N VAL A 52 -8.55 5.12 -3.66
CA VAL A 52 -8.17 5.51 -2.30
C VAL A 52 -9.40 6.08 -1.61
N VAL A 53 -9.78 5.57 -0.44
CA VAL A 53 -10.87 6.15 0.37
C VAL A 53 -10.36 6.59 1.73
N GLN A 54 -10.74 7.80 2.12
CA GLN A 54 -10.41 8.41 3.39
C GLN A 54 -11.37 7.97 4.51
N ALA A 55 -10.77 7.59 5.64
CA ALA A 55 -11.40 7.34 6.93
C ALA A 55 -10.87 8.29 8.02
N ASN A 56 -9.56 8.53 8.04
CA ASN A 56 -8.89 9.40 9.02
C ASN A 56 -9.24 10.88 8.80
N SER A 57 -9.06 11.73 9.82
CA SER A 57 -9.35 13.18 9.71
C SER A 57 -8.55 13.85 8.60
N LEU A 58 -7.31 13.40 8.42
CA LEU A 58 -6.46 13.65 7.25
C LEU A 58 -6.27 12.29 6.58
N LEU A 59 -6.27 12.26 5.24
CA LEU A 59 -5.93 11.03 4.52
C LEU A 59 -4.42 10.79 4.71
N GLU A 60 -4.06 9.70 5.39
CA GLU A 60 -2.66 9.36 5.68
C GLU A 60 -2.08 8.44 4.60
N ASP A 61 -2.95 7.67 3.94
CA ASP A 61 -2.62 6.81 2.80
C ASP A 61 -2.23 7.62 1.54
N HIS A 62 -1.11 7.24 0.93
CA HIS A 62 -0.68 7.70 -0.39
C HIS A 62 -0.39 6.52 -1.32
N SER A 63 -0.47 6.76 -2.63
CA SER A 63 -0.08 5.76 -3.61
C SER A 63 0.43 6.36 -4.90
N GLN A 64 1.13 5.55 -5.69
CA GLN A 64 1.59 5.97 -7.00
C GLN A 64 1.75 4.81 -7.96
N LEU A 65 1.61 5.11 -9.24
CA LEU A 65 1.97 4.24 -10.34
C LEU A 65 2.77 5.06 -11.37
N GLU A 66 3.99 4.62 -11.62
CA GLU A 66 4.93 5.23 -12.56
C GLU A 66 5.30 4.17 -13.60
N SER A 67 5.06 4.43 -14.89
CA SER A 67 5.42 3.51 -15.97
C SER A 67 6.25 4.24 -17.00
N GLY A 68 7.46 3.76 -17.27
CA GLY A 68 8.41 4.41 -18.16
C GLY A 68 9.87 4.16 -17.78
N PRO A 69 10.80 5.06 -18.12
CA PRO A 69 12.22 4.87 -17.82
C PRO A 69 12.51 4.78 -16.32
N ILE A 70 13.09 3.66 -15.89
CA ILE A 70 13.49 3.45 -14.48
C ILE A 70 14.90 3.98 -14.18
N SER A 71 15.59 4.54 -15.17
CA SER A 71 16.86 5.24 -15.01
C SER A 71 16.80 6.63 -15.63
N PHE A 72 17.77 7.47 -15.30
CA PHE A 72 17.96 8.81 -15.85
C PHE A 72 18.75 8.81 -17.18
N HIS A 73 19.26 7.67 -17.65
CA HIS A 73 19.98 7.60 -18.91
C HIS A 73 19.02 7.75 -20.10
N GLU A 74 19.27 8.72 -20.98
CA GLU A 74 18.27 9.27 -21.91
C GLU A 74 17.96 8.42 -23.15
N SER A 75 18.62 7.27 -23.37
CA SER A 75 18.36 6.46 -24.57
C SER A 75 18.56 4.95 -24.34
N GLY A 76 17.53 4.17 -24.63
CA GLY A 76 17.57 2.69 -24.61
C GLY A 76 17.66 2.05 -23.21
N GLY A 77 17.49 2.84 -22.14
CA GLY A 77 17.48 2.33 -20.76
C GLY A 77 16.27 1.43 -20.46
N PRO A 78 16.34 0.62 -19.39
CA PRO A 78 15.23 -0.23 -18.98
C PRO A 78 13.97 0.60 -18.69
N GLU A 79 12.84 0.11 -19.17
CA GLU A 79 11.52 0.63 -18.80
C GLU A 79 10.91 -0.30 -17.74
N ALA A 80 10.23 0.29 -16.76
CA ALA A 80 9.57 -0.46 -15.71
C ALA A 80 8.22 0.17 -15.34
N THR A 81 7.33 -0.65 -14.79
CA THR A 81 6.16 -0.18 -14.05
C THR A 81 6.47 -0.28 -12.55
N PHE A 82 6.59 0.86 -11.89
CA PHE A 82 6.71 1.02 -10.46
C PHE A 82 5.32 1.28 -9.86
N VAL A 83 5.01 0.59 -8.78
CA VAL A 83 3.76 0.71 -8.03
C VAL A 83 4.13 0.92 -6.56
N GLY A 84 3.53 1.93 -5.93
CA GLY A 84 3.75 2.24 -4.52
C GLY A 84 2.42 2.40 -3.77
N VAL A 85 2.33 1.76 -2.60
CA VAL A 85 1.28 1.97 -1.61
C VAL A 85 1.96 2.32 -0.29
N TYR A 86 1.58 3.46 0.27
CA TYR A 86 2.21 4.06 1.44
C TYR A 86 1.13 4.34 2.47
N ASP A 87 1.11 3.55 3.52
CA ASP A 87 0.10 3.62 4.57
C ASP A 87 0.69 4.41 5.73
N GLY A 88 0.24 5.66 5.85
CA GLY A 88 0.78 6.65 6.77
C GLY A 88 0.12 6.56 8.15
N HIS A 89 0.87 6.91 9.19
CA HIS A 89 0.34 6.98 10.55
C HIS A 89 0.96 8.13 11.35
N GLY A 90 0.14 8.69 12.24
CA GLY A 90 0.54 9.81 13.10
C GLY A 90 0.56 11.17 12.38
N GLY A 91 0.24 11.17 11.09
CA GLY A 91 0.24 12.29 10.16
C GLY A 91 0.57 11.81 8.73
N PRO A 92 0.10 12.51 7.67
CA PRO A 92 0.36 12.14 6.28
C PRO A 92 1.80 12.44 5.82
N GLU A 93 2.59 13.17 6.61
CA GLU A 93 3.85 13.74 6.14
C GLU A 93 4.87 12.70 5.68
N ALA A 94 4.97 11.56 6.37
CA ALA A 94 5.91 10.49 5.99
C ALA A 94 5.48 9.80 4.69
N ALA A 95 4.20 9.42 4.56
CA ALA A 95 3.67 8.78 3.36
C ALA A 95 3.76 9.71 2.14
N ARG A 96 3.45 11.01 2.31
CA ARG A 96 3.63 12.04 1.28
C ARG A 96 5.10 12.17 0.86
N PHE A 97 6.02 12.22 1.81
CA PHE A 97 7.46 12.29 1.52
C PHE A 97 7.94 11.07 0.74
N VAL A 98 7.52 9.86 1.14
CA VAL A 98 7.83 8.62 0.41
C VAL A 98 7.30 8.69 -1.02
N ASN A 99 6.06 9.15 -1.22
CA ASN A 99 5.44 9.33 -2.53
C ASN A 99 6.22 10.31 -3.44
N GLU A 100 6.82 11.35 -2.86
CA GLU A 100 7.64 12.31 -3.60
C GLU A 100 9.05 11.80 -3.92
N ARG A 101 9.66 11.03 -3.01
CA ARG A 101 11.10 10.78 -3.02
C ARG A 101 11.49 9.37 -3.44
N LEU A 102 10.71 8.35 -3.11
CA LEU A 102 11.16 6.96 -3.23
C LEU A 102 11.41 6.54 -4.68
N PHE A 103 10.51 6.89 -5.60
CA PHE A 103 10.71 6.59 -7.01
C PHE A 103 11.87 7.38 -7.62
N HIS A 104 12.06 8.63 -7.22
CA HIS A 104 13.23 9.41 -7.63
C HIS A 104 14.54 8.75 -7.16
N ASN A 105 14.60 8.33 -5.90
CA ASN A 105 15.75 7.62 -5.33
C ASN A 105 15.96 6.25 -6.00
N MET A 106 14.88 5.55 -6.36
CA MET A 106 14.94 4.33 -7.17
C MET A 106 15.59 4.60 -8.52
N ARG A 107 15.17 5.65 -9.24
CA ARG A 107 15.76 6.01 -10.54
C ARG A 107 17.23 6.37 -10.43
N ARG A 108 17.62 7.08 -9.36
CA ARG A 108 19.03 7.41 -9.08
C ARG A 108 19.85 6.13 -8.87
N CYS A 109 19.42 5.25 -7.98
CA CYS A 109 20.13 4.01 -7.69
C CYS A 109 20.18 3.06 -8.90
N ALA A 110 19.11 2.97 -9.67
CA ALA A 110 19.05 2.17 -10.89
C ALA A 110 19.96 2.73 -12.01
N SER A 111 20.11 4.06 -12.10
CA SER A 111 21.09 4.70 -13.00
C SER A 111 22.53 4.33 -12.66
N GLU A 112 22.88 4.30 -11.38
CA GLU A 112 24.22 3.97 -10.89
C GLU A 112 24.56 2.49 -11.13
N GLN A 113 23.59 1.60 -10.90
CA GLN A 113 23.76 0.15 -10.98
C GLN A 113 23.33 -0.45 -12.34
N ARG A 114 22.90 0.40 -13.28
CA ARG A 114 22.46 0.05 -14.65
C ARG A 114 21.31 -0.97 -14.71
N GLY A 115 20.36 -0.90 -13.77
CA GLY A 115 19.19 -1.77 -13.77
C GLY A 115 18.48 -1.83 -12.42
N VAL A 116 17.41 -2.62 -12.36
CA VAL A 116 16.67 -2.90 -11.12
C VAL A 116 17.21 -4.19 -10.50
N SER A 117 17.47 -4.16 -9.19
CA SER A 117 17.89 -5.30 -8.40
C SER A 117 17.41 -5.15 -6.96
N PRO A 118 17.44 -6.21 -6.13
CA PRO A 118 17.14 -6.10 -4.71
C PRO A 118 18.02 -5.06 -4.01
N ASP A 119 19.32 -5.00 -4.34
CA ASP A 119 20.25 -4.01 -3.79
C ASP A 119 19.86 -2.58 -4.16
N VAL A 120 19.49 -2.33 -5.42
CA VAL A 120 19.00 -1.00 -5.87
C VAL A 120 17.77 -0.57 -5.09
N ILE A 121 16.84 -1.49 -4.85
CA ILE A 121 15.63 -1.22 -4.08
C ILE A 121 15.97 -0.93 -2.62
N THR A 122 16.80 -1.74 -1.98
CA THR A 122 17.27 -1.50 -0.61
C THR A 122 17.96 -0.14 -0.49
N ARG A 123 18.85 0.20 -1.42
CA ARG A 123 19.55 1.51 -1.44
C ARG A 123 18.57 2.67 -1.61
N ALA A 124 17.52 2.52 -2.41
CA ALA A 124 16.49 3.53 -2.56
C ALA A 124 15.66 3.74 -1.28
N PHE A 125 15.32 2.67 -0.56
CA PHE A 125 14.65 2.75 0.74
C PHE A 125 15.54 3.42 1.79
N VAL A 126 16.81 3.01 1.90
CA VAL A 126 17.79 3.61 2.82
C VAL A 126 17.99 5.10 2.53
N ALA A 127 18.14 5.48 1.26
CA ALA A 127 18.27 6.88 0.88
C ALA A 127 17.03 7.70 1.25
N THR A 128 15.83 7.15 1.03
CA THR A 128 14.58 7.84 1.35
C THR A 128 14.39 8.00 2.85
N GLU A 129 14.76 6.98 3.64
CA GLU A 129 14.76 7.05 5.10
C GLU A 129 15.73 8.11 5.61
N GLU A 130 16.98 8.12 5.15
CA GLU A 130 17.98 9.09 5.60
C GLU A 130 17.62 10.53 5.22
N GLU A 131 17.04 10.73 4.03
CA GLU A 131 16.51 12.04 3.63
C GLU A 131 15.35 12.48 4.55
N PHE A 132 14.46 11.57 4.95
CA PHE A 132 13.38 11.88 5.89
C PHE A 132 13.88 12.15 7.31
N LEU A 133 14.86 11.38 7.80
CA LEU A 133 15.48 11.63 9.11
C LEU A 133 16.24 12.96 9.13
N GLY A 134 16.85 13.36 8.01
CA GLY A 134 17.40 14.70 7.80
C GLY A 134 16.33 15.80 7.96
N LEU A 135 15.16 15.62 7.33
CA LEU A 135 14.03 16.53 7.48
C LEU A 135 13.55 16.63 8.94
N VAL A 136 13.47 15.50 9.65
CA VAL A 136 13.12 15.46 11.07
C VAL A 136 14.12 16.27 11.89
N GLN A 137 15.42 16.09 11.64
CA GLN A 137 16.49 16.81 12.32
C GLN A 137 16.42 18.32 12.10
N GLU A 138 16.15 18.75 10.87
CA GLU A 138 16.00 20.16 10.50
C GLU A 138 14.79 20.80 11.19
N GLN A 139 13.67 20.07 11.27
CA GLN A 139 12.43 20.58 11.84
C GLN A 139 12.30 20.36 13.36
N TRP A 140 13.21 19.61 13.99
CA TRP A 140 13.09 19.10 15.36
C TRP A 140 12.70 20.18 16.39
N ARG A 141 13.30 21.37 16.30
CA ARG A 141 13.04 22.47 17.25
C ARG A 141 11.66 23.11 17.08
N ASN A 142 11.14 23.16 15.85
CA ASN A 142 9.93 23.90 15.51
C ASN A 142 8.69 22.98 15.39
N LYS A 143 8.90 21.74 14.94
CA LYS A 143 7.86 20.76 14.64
C LYS A 143 8.25 19.35 15.12
N PRO A 144 8.54 19.14 16.43
CA PRO A 144 9.06 17.85 16.94
C PRO A 144 8.15 16.66 16.68
N GLN A 145 6.84 16.87 16.51
CA GLN A 145 5.88 15.81 16.18
C GLN A 145 6.15 15.10 14.84
N ILE A 146 6.94 15.71 13.94
CA ILE A 146 7.36 15.04 12.70
C ILE A 146 8.16 13.76 13.00
N ALA A 147 8.85 13.69 14.15
CA ALA A 147 9.57 12.50 14.55
C ALA A 147 8.64 11.32 14.84
N SER A 148 7.36 11.55 15.15
CA SER A 148 6.36 10.52 15.45
C SER A 148 5.48 10.13 14.26
N VAL A 149 5.69 10.72 13.08
CA VAL A 149 4.99 10.30 11.86
C VAL A 149 5.79 9.20 11.17
N GLY A 150 5.09 8.25 10.56
CA GLY A 150 5.72 7.17 9.80
C GLY A 150 4.82 6.68 8.69
N ALA A 151 5.37 5.81 7.85
CA ALA A 151 4.63 5.18 6.77
C ALA A 151 5.12 3.75 6.51
N CYS A 152 4.18 2.80 6.54
CA CYS A 152 4.34 1.53 5.88
C CYS A 152 4.56 1.75 4.39
N CYS A 153 5.46 0.98 3.77
CA CYS A 153 5.86 1.19 2.39
C CYS A 153 5.91 -0.14 1.64
N LEU A 154 4.96 -0.31 0.72
CA LEU A 154 4.89 -1.43 -0.21
C LEU A 154 5.21 -0.94 -1.63
N VAL A 155 6.22 -1.55 -2.24
CA VAL A 155 6.65 -1.25 -3.61
C VAL A 155 6.66 -2.50 -4.47
N GLY A 156 6.11 -2.39 -5.68
CA GLY A 156 6.26 -3.34 -6.77
C GLY A 156 7.00 -2.72 -7.93
N VAL A 157 7.97 -3.43 -8.52
CA VAL A 157 8.64 -3.01 -9.76
C VAL A 157 8.58 -4.15 -10.77
N VAL A 158 7.85 -3.94 -11.87
CA VAL A 158 7.81 -4.86 -13.01
C VAL A 158 8.80 -4.37 -14.06
N CYS A 159 9.87 -5.11 -14.28
CA CYS A 159 10.93 -4.79 -15.23
C CYS A 159 11.41 -6.08 -15.92
N ASN A 160 11.45 -6.09 -17.25
CA ASN A 160 11.97 -7.21 -18.06
C ASN A 160 11.41 -8.61 -17.67
N GLY A 161 10.10 -8.70 -17.40
CA GLY A 161 9.44 -9.95 -17.01
C GLY A 161 9.72 -10.43 -15.58
N VAL A 162 10.36 -9.60 -14.77
CA VAL A 162 10.59 -9.84 -13.34
C VAL A 162 9.79 -8.83 -12.52
N LEU A 163 9.11 -9.32 -11.51
CA LEU A 163 8.48 -8.53 -10.47
C LEU A 163 9.36 -8.54 -9.22
N TYR A 164 9.74 -7.35 -8.76
CA TYR A 164 10.35 -7.14 -7.45
C TYR A 164 9.29 -6.60 -6.51
N VAL A 165 9.12 -7.23 -5.35
CA VAL A 165 8.22 -6.77 -4.28
C VAL A 165 9.06 -6.43 -3.08
N ALA A 166 8.96 -5.19 -2.60
CA ALA A 166 9.63 -4.72 -1.39
C ALA A 166 8.58 -4.22 -0.41
N ASN A 167 8.59 -4.73 0.82
CA ASN A 167 7.62 -4.34 1.85
C ASN A 167 8.32 -3.99 3.16
N ALA A 168 8.02 -2.80 3.71
CA ALA A 168 8.41 -2.35 5.04
C ALA A 168 7.14 -1.88 5.76
N GLY A 169 6.50 -2.78 6.50
CA GLY A 169 5.18 -2.56 7.07
C GLY A 169 4.25 -3.75 6.85
N ASP A 170 2.95 -3.51 6.88
CA ASP A 170 1.87 -4.50 6.85
C ASP A 170 0.83 -4.27 5.73
N SER A 171 1.10 -3.33 4.83
CA SER A 171 0.56 -3.39 3.47
C SER A 171 0.96 -4.70 2.79
N ARG A 172 0.17 -5.14 1.79
CA ARG A 172 0.36 -6.45 1.15
C ARG A 172 0.10 -6.43 -0.35
N VAL A 173 0.86 -7.23 -1.09
CA VAL A 173 0.59 -7.57 -2.49
C VAL A 173 0.17 -9.03 -2.67
N VAL A 174 -0.90 -9.23 -3.43
CA VAL A 174 -1.46 -10.53 -3.77
C VAL A 174 -1.55 -10.70 -5.28
N LEU A 175 -0.99 -11.81 -5.77
CA LEU A 175 -1.05 -12.24 -7.16
C LEU A 175 -2.28 -13.12 -7.39
N GLY A 176 -3.06 -12.79 -8.42
CA GLY A 176 -4.03 -13.71 -9.02
C GLY A 176 -3.36 -14.59 -10.06
N ARG A 177 -3.18 -15.87 -9.75
CA ARG A 177 -2.60 -16.88 -10.65
C ARG A 177 -3.64 -17.87 -11.13
N LEU A 178 -3.72 -18.06 -12.44
CA LEU A 178 -4.57 -19.09 -13.04
C LEU A 178 -3.95 -20.47 -12.83
N GLN A 179 -4.61 -21.34 -12.08
CA GLN A 179 -4.18 -22.74 -11.93
C GLN A 179 -4.80 -23.64 -13.00
N SER A 180 -3.94 -24.41 -13.66
CA SER A 180 -4.32 -25.51 -14.54
C SER A 180 -4.42 -26.83 -13.75
N PRO A 181 -5.29 -27.79 -14.15
CA PRO A 181 -6.15 -27.78 -15.34
C PRO A 181 -7.52 -27.11 -15.13
N PHE A 182 -7.90 -26.79 -13.89
CA PHE A 182 -9.27 -26.39 -13.55
C PHE A 182 -9.63 -24.94 -13.89
N LYS A 183 -8.67 -24.14 -14.41
CA LYS A 183 -8.84 -22.70 -14.71
C LYS A 183 -9.37 -21.91 -13.51
N GLU A 184 -8.94 -22.28 -12.32
CA GLU A 184 -9.30 -21.60 -11.08
C GLU A 184 -8.31 -20.46 -10.82
N MET A 185 -8.79 -19.29 -10.42
CA MET A 185 -7.94 -18.19 -10.01
C MET A 185 -7.55 -18.37 -8.54
N LYS A 186 -6.26 -18.55 -8.25
CA LYS A 186 -5.75 -18.66 -6.88
C LYS A 186 -5.01 -17.41 -6.45
N ALA A 187 -5.22 -17.03 -5.20
CA ALA A 187 -4.45 -15.98 -4.56
C ALA A 187 -3.09 -16.49 -4.07
N VAL A 188 -2.02 -15.76 -4.41
CA VAL A 188 -0.65 -16.01 -3.94
C VAL A 188 -0.12 -14.72 -3.33
N GLN A 189 0.12 -14.69 -2.02
CA GLN A 189 0.73 -13.54 -1.36
C GLN A 189 2.22 -13.46 -1.72
N LEU A 190 2.68 -12.29 -2.16
CA LEU A 190 4.07 -12.08 -2.61
C LEU A 190 4.89 -11.22 -1.64
N SER A 191 4.29 -10.71 -0.57
CA SER A 191 4.95 -9.88 0.45
C SER A 191 4.85 -10.51 1.84
N SER A 192 5.95 -10.50 2.59
CA SER A 192 5.94 -10.70 4.04
C SER A 192 5.45 -9.43 4.73
N GLU A 193 4.63 -9.58 5.76
CA GLU A 193 4.09 -8.48 6.57
C GLU A 193 4.88 -8.34 7.87
N HIS A 194 5.04 -7.10 8.33
CA HIS A 194 5.85 -6.73 9.47
C HIS A 194 4.99 -6.15 10.60
N ASN A 195 3.97 -6.91 11.02
CA ASN A 195 3.04 -6.55 12.08
C ASN A 195 3.23 -7.46 13.30
N ALA A 196 3.26 -6.90 14.51
CA ALA A 196 3.46 -7.61 15.78
C ALA A 196 2.34 -8.61 16.12
N SER A 197 1.19 -8.55 15.42
CA SER A 197 0.17 -9.61 15.50
C SER A 197 0.68 -10.97 15.00
N ILE A 198 1.67 -10.98 14.09
CA ILE A 198 2.30 -12.17 13.52
C ILE A 198 3.41 -12.68 14.46
N GLU A 199 3.35 -13.97 14.84
CA GLU A 199 4.32 -14.53 15.81
C GLU A 199 5.77 -14.44 15.33
N SER A 200 6.07 -14.75 14.06
CA SER A 200 7.44 -14.68 13.55
C SER A 200 8.03 -13.27 13.63
N VAL A 201 7.21 -12.23 13.50
CA VAL A 201 7.64 -10.83 13.69
C VAL A 201 7.92 -10.55 15.17
N ARG A 202 7.12 -11.12 16.09
CA ARG A 202 7.39 -11.01 17.53
C ARG A 202 8.70 -11.71 17.91
N GLU A 203 8.96 -12.88 17.34
CA GLU A 203 10.20 -13.62 17.54
C GLU A 203 11.40 -12.85 17.00
N GLU A 204 11.33 -12.28 15.78
CA GLU A 204 12.37 -11.41 15.22
C GLU A 204 12.67 -10.23 16.17
N LEU A 205 11.64 -9.54 16.66
CA LEU A 205 11.79 -8.42 17.59
C LEU A 205 12.47 -8.84 18.91
N ARG A 206 12.08 -9.99 19.49
CA ARG A 206 12.71 -10.52 20.71
C ARG A 206 14.17 -10.89 20.49
N LEU A 207 14.51 -11.46 19.32
CA LEU A 207 15.89 -11.83 18.98
C LEU A 207 16.79 -10.61 18.75
N LEU A 208 16.28 -9.54 18.14
CA LEU A 208 17.03 -8.31 17.91
C LEU A 208 17.23 -7.50 19.21
N HIS A 209 16.30 -7.63 20.16
CA HIS A 209 16.27 -6.91 21.43
C HIS A 209 16.21 -7.87 22.65
N PRO A 210 17.23 -8.73 22.85
CA PRO A 210 17.19 -9.77 23.88
C PRO A 210 17.15 -9.24 25.33
N ASN A 211 17.55 -7.97 25.52
CA ASN A 211 17.59 -7.31 26.82
C ASN A 211 16.39 -6.39 27.07
N ASP A 212 15.40 -6.36 26.16
CA ASP A 212 14.21 -5.53 26.27
C ASP A 212 12.97 -6.43 26.42
N PRO A 213 12.57 -6.80 27.66
CA PRO A 213 11.40 -7.64 27.88
C PRO A 213 10.09 -6.97 27.43
N ASN A 214 10.13 -5.64 27.22
CA ASN A 214 8.99 -4.83 26.81
C ASN A 214 9.02 -4.52 25.31
N ILE A 215 9.88 -5.16 24.50
CA ILE A 215 9.96 -4.91 23.05
C ILE A 215 8.63 -5.17 22.35
N VAL A 216 7.89 -6.18 22.80
CA VAL A 216 6.58 -6.57 22.27
C VAL A 216 5.61 -6.73 23.43
N VAL A 217 4.55 -5.91 23.44
CA VAL A 217 3.58 -5.84 24.53
C VAL A 217 2.18 -6.08 24.01
N LEU A 218 1.42 -6.95 24.69
CA LEU A 218 -0.01 -7.12 24.41
C LEU A 218 -0.81 -6.05 25.15
N LYS A 219 -1.36 -5.06 24.42
CA LYS A 219 -2.14 -3.95 24.98
C LYS A 219 -3.52 -3.91 24.34
N HIS A 220 -4.58 -3.92 25.16
CA HIS A 220 -5.97 -3.99 24.69
C HIS A 220 -6.23 -5.13 23.70
N LYS A 221 -5.66 -6.31 23.96
CA LYS A 221 -5.74 -7.52 23.10
C LYS A 221 -5.07 -7.39 21.72
N VAL A 222 -4.25 -6.36 21.52
CA VAL A 222 -3.47 -6.14 20.30
C VAL A 222 -1.98 -6.12 20.64
N TRP A 223 -1.17 -6.88 19.91
CA TRP A 223 0.28 -6.89 20.06
C TRP A 223 0.88 -5.62 19.48
N ARG A 224 1.75 -4.95 20.22
CA ARG A 224 2.39 -3.69 19.84
C ARG A 224 3.87 -3.67 20.19
N VAL A 225 4.68 -3.09 19.32
CA VAL A 225 6.09 -2.76 19.56
C VAL A 225 6.16 -1.65 20.62
N LYS A 226 6.87 -1.91 21.72
CA LYS A 226 6.93 -1.08 22.94
C LYS A 226 5.57 -0.63 23.50
N GLY A 227 4.48 -1.33 23.16
CA GLY A 227 3.11 -0.93 23.54
C GLY A 227 2.54 0.28 22.79
N ILE A 228 3.21 0.74 21.72
CA ILE A 228 2.87 1.96 20.98
C ILE A 228 2.26 1.63 19.62
N ILE A 229 3.00 0.96 18.73
CA ILE A 229 2.65 0.75 17.33
C ILE A 229 2.58 -0.73 16.95
N GLN A 230 1.82 -1.11 15.94
CA GLN A 230 1.69 -2.51 15.53
C GLN A 230 2.77 -2.97 14.54
N VAL A 231 3.30 -2.06 13.72
CA VAL A 231 4.33 -2.41 12.74
C VAL A 231 5.73 -2.40 13.33
N SER A 232 6.60 -3.28 12.82
CA SER A 232 8.02 -3.35 13.17
C SER A 232 8.92 -2.68 12.14
N ARG A 233 8.37 -2.32 10.98
CA ARG A 233 9.09 -1.64 9.90
C ARG A 233 8.25 -0.53 9.28
N SER A 234 8.89 0.60 9.00
CA SER A 234 8.30 1.76 8.32
C SER A 234 9.41 2.72 7.87
N ILE A 235 9.11 3.65 6.97
CA ILE A 235 9.91 4.88 6.79
C ILE A 235 9.39 5.93 7.79
N GLY A 236 10.28 6.71 8.39
CA GLY A 236 9.91 7.68 9.45
C GLY A 236 9.98 7.08 10.84
N ASP A 237 9.03 7.38 11.74
CA ASP A 237 9.03 6.95 13.15
C ASP A 237 10.40 7.18 13.82
N ALA A 238 11.00 8.34 13.55
CA ALA A 238 12.36 8.68 13.96
C ALA A 238 12.57 8.53 15.48
N TYR A 239 11.52 8.78 16.27
CA TYR A 239 11.51 8.58 17.72
C TYR A 239 11.72 7.13 18.18
N LEU A 240 11.49 6.14 17.33
CA LEU A 240 11.78 4.72 17.58
C LEU A 240 13.08 4.25 16.93
N LYS A 241 13.74 5.11 16.15
CA LYS A 241 14.96 4.77 15.41
C LYS A 241 16.20 5.42 15.99
N ARG A 242 16.11 6.69 16.40
CA ARG A 242 17.21 7.45 17.02
C ARG A 242 16.77 7.98 18.38
N ALA A 243 17.53 7.65 19.42
CA ALA A 243 17.22 8.06 20.79
C ALA A 243 17.17 9.59 20.98
N GLU A 244 17.88 10.35 20.14
CA GLU A 244 17.87 11.81 20.11
C GLU A 244 16.50 12.42 19.79
N PHE A 245 15.60 11.66 19.15
CA PHE A 245 14.22 12.05 18.89
C PHE A 245 13.21 11.47 19.90
N ASN A 246 13.66 10.65 20.84
CA ASN A 246 12.84 10.09 21.92
C ASN A 246 12.96 10.91 23.21
N GLN A 247 12.89 12.23 23.11
CA GLN A 247 13.08 13.16 24.22
C GLN A 247 12.32 14.47 23.99
N GLU A 248 12.35 15.38 24.96
CA GLU A 248 11.78 16.71 24.77
C GLU A 248 12.46 17.43 23.59
N PRO A 249 11.72 18.14 22.74
CA PRO A 249 10.33 18.59 22.93
C PRO A 249 9.21 17.65 22.42
N LEU A 250 9.50 16.38 22.07
CA LEU A 250 8.46 15.43 21.68
C LEU A 250 7.48 15.14 22.84
N LEU A 251 6.20 15.07 22.52
CA LEU A 251 5.14 14.86 23.51
C LEU A 251 5.34 13.54 24.28
N PRO A 252 5.12 13.52 25.61
CA PRO A 252 5.29 12.31 26.44
C PRO A 252 4.56 11.08 25.91
N LYS A 253 3.39 11.25 25.27
CA LYS A 253 2.58 10.14 24.74
C LYS A 253 3.29 9.29 23.67
N PHE A 254 4.28 9.86 22.98
CA PHE A 254 5.09 9.14 21.99
C PHE A 254 6.40 8.62 22.57
N ARG A 255 6.83 9.10 23.75
CA ARG A 255 8.14 8.77 24.28
C ARG A 255 8.16 7.37 24.89
N VAL A 256 9.17 6.58 24.54
CA VAL A 256 9.51 5.34 25.24
C VAL A 256 10.27 5.70 26.50
N ALA A 257 9.86 5.17 27.65
CA ALA A 257 10.45 5.51 28.95
C ALA A 257 11.91 5.01 29.10
N GLU A 258 12.20 3.83 28.57
CA GLU A 258 13.52 3.22 28.60
C GLU A 258 14.38 3.74 27.44
N ARG A 259 15.63 4.09 27.72
CA ARG A 259 16.59 4.44 26.69
C ARG A 259 16.95 3.21 25.87
N PHE A 260 17.00 3.36 24.55
CA PHE A 260 17.44 2.32 23.62
C PHE A 260 18.69 2.78 22.86
N GLU A 261 19.60 1.84 22.62
CA GLU A 261 20.81 2.07 21.82
C GLU A 261 20.65 1.55 20.38
N LYS A 262 19.87 0.49 20.21
CA LYS A 262 19.53 -0.07 18.91
C LYS A 262 18.17 0.45 18.44
N PRO A 263 18.00 0.79 17.15
CA PRO A 263 16.70 1.15 16.60
C PRO A 263 15.65 0.09 16.92
N ILE A 264 14.52 0.50 17.51
CA ILE A 264 13.36 -0.36 17.79
C ILE A 264 12.61 -0.69 16.49
N MET A 265 12.70 0.21 15.51
CA MET A 265 12.05 0.10 14.21
C MET A 265 13.08 0.13 13.08
N ARG A 266 12.76 -0.50 11.94
CA ARG A 266 13.63 -0.55 10.75
C ARG A 266 12.93 0.02 9.52
N ALA A 267 13.67 0.66 8.61
CA ALA A 267 13.15 1.07 7.31
C ALA A 267 13.45 0.08 6.18
N GLU A 268 14.31 -0.91 6.45
CA GLU A 268 14.76 -1.86 5.44
C GLU A 268 13.63 -2.83 5.03
N PRO A 269 13.30 -2.90 3.72
CA PRO A 269 12.20 -3.74 3.26
C PRO A 269 12.60 -5.21 3.22
N ALA A 270 11.63 -6.10 3.41
CA ALA A 270 11.78 -7.48 2.95
C ALA A 270 11.51 -7.52 1.44
N ILE A 271 12.42 -8.12 0.67
CA ILE A 271 12.34 -8.17 -0.80
C ILE A 271 12.09 -9.59 -1.28
N THR A 272 11.07 -9.76 -2.11
CA THR A 272 10.79 -10.99 -2.87
C THR A 272 10.96 -10.71 -4.36
N VAL A 273 11.64 -11.63 -5.06
CA VAL A 273 11.82 -11.57 -6.50
C VAL A 273 11.01 -12.68 -7.15
N HIS A 274 10.12 -12.31 -8.05
CA HIS A 274 9.21 -13.24 -8.72
C HIS A 274 9.36 -13.14 -10.23
N LYS A 275 9.61 -14.27 -10.90
CA LYS A 275 9.61 -14.33 -12.36
C LYS A 275 8.16 -14.40 -12.84
N ILE A 276 7.74 -13.47 -13.69
CA ILE A 276 6.37 -13.43 -14.18
C ILE A 276 6.16 -14.60 -15.15
N HIS A 277 5.08 -15.34 -14.93
CA HIS A 277 4.64 -16.45 -15.78
C HIS A 277 3.32 -16.11 -16.48
N ILE A 278 2.98 -16.83 -17.55
CA ILE A 278 1.76 -16.57 -18.33
C ILE A 278 0.48 -16.80 -17.51
N GLU A 279 0.56 -17.63 -16.48
CA GLU A 279 -0.51 -17.89 -15.53
C GLU A 279 -0.75 -16.71 -14.57
N ASP A 280 0.20 -15.80 -14.43
CA ASP A 280 0.10 -14.64 -13.55
C ASP A 280 -0.76 -13.56 -14.21
N GLN A 281 -2.02 -13.42 -13.79
CA GLN A 281 -2.97 -12.55 -14.49
C GLN A 281 -2.89 -11.10 -14.02
N PHE A 282 -2.85 -10.88 -12.70
CA PHE A 282 -2.90 -9.55 -12.10
C PHE A 282 -2.31 -9.52 -10.69
N LEU A 283 -1.93 -8.33 -10.25
CA LEU A 283 -1.44 -8.03 -8.91
C LEU A 283 -2.41 -7.07 -8.23
N ILE A 284 -2.67 -7.29 -6.94
CA ILE A 284 -3.44 -6.40 -6.06
C ILE A 284 -2.46 -5.86 -5.02
N PHE A 285 -2.12 -4.59 -5.09
CA PHE A 285 -1.38 -3.87 -4.05
C PHE A 285 -2.38 -3.11 -3.19
N ALA A 286 -2.34 -3.27 -1.86
CA ALA A 286 -3.23 -2.52 -0.99
C ALA A 286 -2.65 -2.33 0.43
N SER A 287 -3.11 -1.24 1.08
CA SER A 287 -2.87 -0.98 2.50
C SER A 287 -3.63 -1.97 3.38
N ASP A 288 -3.28 -2.02 4.66
CA ASP A 288 -3.89 -2.98 5.59
C ASP A 288 -5.42 -2.76 5.71
N GLY A 289 -5.90 -1.54 5.49
CA GLY A 289 -7.31 -1.18 5.45
C GLY A 289 -8.14 -2.02 4.49
N LEU A 290 -7.55 -2.59 3.42
CA LEU A 290 -8.24 -3.60 2.60
C LEU A 290 -8.24 -4.97 3.28
N TRP A 291 -7.07 -5.40 3.72
CA TRP A 291 -6.77 -6.76 4.19
C TRP A 291 -7.35 -7.06 5.57
N GLU A 292 -7.72 -6.03 6.36
CA GLU A 292 -8.52 -6.19 7.57
C GLU A 292 -9.95 -6.67 7.29
N HIS A 293 -10.44 -6.45 6.07
CA HIS A 293 -11.83 -6.71 5.69
C HIS A 293 -12.01 -7.83 4.67
N LEU A 294 -11.02 -8.07 3.81
CA LEU A 294 -11.09 -9.10 2.78
C LEU A 294 -9.92 -10.08 2.92
N SER A 295 -10.21 -11.37 2.76
CA SER A 295 -9.16 -12.37 2.56
C SER A 295 -8.52 -12.22 1.19
N ASN A 296 -7.29 -12.77 1.04
CA ASN A 296 -6.57 -12.76 -0.24
C ASN A 296 -7.40 -13.37 -1.37
N GLN A 297 -8.11 -14.48 -1.10
CA GLN A 297 -8.91 -15.16 -2.11
C GLN A 297 -10.18 -14.38 -2.47
N GLU A 298 -10.88 -13.79 -1.50
CA GLU A 298 -12.05 -12.94 -1.79
C GLU A 298 -11.68 -11.76 -2.69
N ALA A 299 -10.54 -11.09 -2.43
CA ALA A 299 -10.07 -10.00 -3.28
C ALA A 299 -9.75 -10.48 -4.71
N VAL A 300 -9.07 -11.62 -4.84
CA VAL A 300 -8.76 -12.23 -6.14
C VAL A 300 -10.03 -12.65 -6.90
N ASP A 301 -11.02 -13.20 -6.21
CA ASP A 301 -12.30 -13.60 -6.78
C ASP A 301 -13.09 -12.39 -7.30
N ILE A 302 -13.08 -11.27 -6.56
CA ILE A 302 -13.68 -10.01 -7.00
C ILE A 302 -13.00 -9.51 -8.28
N VAL A 303 -11.67 -9.48 -8.33
CA VAL A 303 -10.93 -9.01 -9.51
C VAL A 303 -11.17 -9.92 -10.71
N ASN A 304 -11.23 -11.24 -10.50
CA ASN A 304 -11.44 -12.22 -11.56
C ASN A 304 -12.88 -12.19 -12.12
N SER A 305 -13.88 -11.90 -11.29
CA SER A 305 -15.29 -11.93 -11.68
C SER A 305 -15.86 -10.59 -12.16
N CYS A 306 -15.14 -9.49 -11.96
CA CYS A 306 -15.59 -8.14 -12.32
C CYS A 306 -14.89 -7.60 -13.58
N PRO A 307 -15.51 -6.63 -14.29
CA PRO A 307 -14.81 -5.86 -15.32
C PRO A 307 -13.57 -5.15 -14.76
N ARG A 308 -12.48 -5.11 -15.54
CA ARG A 308 -11.22 -4.43 -15.15
C ARG A 308 -11.43 -2.95 -14.83
N ASN A 309 -12.27 -2.26 -15.61
CA ASN A 309 -12.61 -0.85 -15.38
C ASN A 309 -13.31 -0.67 -14.03
N GLY A 310 -12.68 0.06 -13.11
CA GLY A 310 -13.17 0.39 -11.77
C GLY A 310 -13.07 -0.77 -10.78
N VAL A 311 -12.21 -1.76 -11.05
CA VAL A 311 -12.08 -2.93 -10.17
C VAL A 311 -11.52 -2.58 -8.80
N ALA A 312 -10.58 -1.62 -8.70
CA ALA A 312 -10.04 -1.17 -7.42
C ALA A 312 -11.13 -0.53 -6.55
N ARG A 313 -12.00 0.30 -7.15
CA ARG A 313 -13.16 0.88 -6.46
C ARG A 313 -14.16 -0.18 -5.99
N ARG A 314 -14.32 -1.28 -6.73
CA ARG A 314 -15.16 -2.42 -6.29
C ARG A 314 -14.55 -3.14 -5.09
N LEU A 315 -13.23 -3.32 -5.06
CA LEU A 315 -12.53 -3.87 -3.89
C LEU A 315 -12.72 -2.99 -2.65
N VAL A 316 -12.54 -1.68 -2.79
CA VAL A 316 -12.81 -0.71 -1.71
C VAL A 316 -14.26 -0.82 -1.23
N LYS A 317 -15.23 -0.82 -2.14
CA LYS A 317 -16.65 -0.97 -1.80
C LYS A 317 -16.94 -2.28 -1.06
N ALA A 318 -16.36 -3.39 -1.48
CA ALA A 318 -16.52 -4.68 -0.81
C ALA A 318 -15.96 -4.66 0.62
N ALA A 319 -14.78 -4.08 0.83
CA ALA A 319 -14.20 -3.92 2.15
C ALA A 319 -15.08 -3.04 3.06
N LEU A 320 -15.58 -1.91 2.55
CA LEU A 320 -16.50 -1.04 3.28
C LEU A 320 -17.84 -1.71 3.62
N GLN A 321 -18.35 -2.59 2.75
CA GLN A 321 -19.54 -3.39 3.05
C GLN A 321 -19.29 -4.38 4.19
N VAL A 322 -18.12 -5.01 4.23
CA VAL A 322 -17.71 -5.87 5.36
C VAL A 322 -17.53 -5.04 6.63
N ALA A 323 -16.89 -3.87 6.56
CA ALA A 323 -16.73 -2.94 7.69
C ALA A 323 -18.08 -2.52 8.28
N ALA A 324 -19.02 -2.09 7.44
CA ALA A 324 -20.38 -1.74 7.84
C ALA A 324 -21.10 -2.92 8.51
N LYS A 325 -20.98 -4.14 7.95
CA LYS A 325 -21.57 -5.36 8.53
C LYS A 325 -20.98 -5.70 9.90
N LYS A 326 -19.65 -5.57 10.09
CA LYS A 326 -18.99 -5.77 11.40
C LYS A 326 -19.52 -4.82 12.49
N ARG A 327 -20.12 -3.68 12.08
CA ARG A 327 -20.72 -2.66 12.95
C ARG A 327 -22.25 -2.64 12.89
N GLU A 328 -22.85 -3.70 12.33
CA GLU A 328 -24.30 -3.89 12.25
C GLU A 328 -25.05 -2.71 11.59
N MET A 329 -24.43 -2.07 10.59
CA MET A 329 -25.00 -0.93 9.87
C MET A 329 -25.05 -1.14 8.36
N ARG A 330 -25.85 -0.32 7.67
CA ARG A 330 -25.89 -0.34 6.20
C ARG A 330 -24.68 0.39 5.64
N TYR A 331 -24.18 -0.10 4.50
CA TYR A 331 -23.13 0.57 3.73
C TYR A 331 -23.46 2.05 3.44
N SER A 332 -24.72 2.33 3.07
CA SER A 332 -25.19 3.71 2.80
C SER A 332 -25.19 4.63 4.02
N ASP A 333 -25.18 4.07 5.22
CA ASP A 333 -25.07 4.85 6.46
C ASP A 333 -23.60 5.14 6.76
N LEU A 334 -22.71 4.16 6.54
CA LEU A 334 -21.26 4.34 6.64
C LEU A 334 -20.74 5.42 5.67
N GLU A 335 -21.25 5.47 4.43
CA GLU A 335 -20.86 6.48 3.44
C GLU A 335 -21.17 7.92 3.85
N LYS A 336 -22.13 8.11 4.75
CA LYS A 336 -22.53 9.44 5.25
C LYS A 336 -21.71 9.88 6.47
N ILE A 337 -20.89 9.00 7.03
CA ILE A 337 -20.06 9.33 8.19
C ILE A 337 -18.88 10.18 7.72
N GLU A 338 -18.71 11.33 8.35
CA GLU A 338 -17.59 12.22 8.07
C GLU A 338 -16.24 11.59 8.44
N ARG A 339 -15.20 12.01 7.73
CA ARG A 339 -13.80 11.68 8.03
C ARG A 339 -13.44 11.94 9.49
N GLY A 340 -12.50 11.18 10.04
CA GLY A 340 -12.13 11.21 11.46
C GLY A 340 -13.05 10.35 12.32
N ILE A 341 -14.37 10.56 12.26
CA ILE A 341 -15.32 9.65 12.93
C ILE A 341 -15.34 8.30 12.23
N ARG A 342 -15.28 8.33 10.88
CA ARG A 342 -15.24 7.15 10.00
C ARG A 342 -14.12 6.15 10.35
N ARG A 343 -13.00 6.63 10.91
CA ARG A 343 -11.87 5.80 11.39
C ARG A 343 -12.25 4.73 12.43
N HIS A 344 -13.36 4.89 13.15
CA HIS A 344 -13.83 3.87 14.10
C HIS A 344 -14.42 2.62 13.41
N PHE A 345 -14.68 2.70 12.10
CA PHE A 345 -15.35 1.68 11.31
C PHE A 345 -14.40 0.95 10.36
N HIS A 346 -13.48 1.67 9.73
CA HIS A 346 -12.42 1.16 8.87
C HIS A 346 -11.24 2.14 8.84
N ASP A 347 -10.08 1.70 8.33
CA ASP A 347 -8.93 2.55 8.04
C ASP A 347 -9.06 3.29 6.70
N ASP A 348 -8.12 4.19 6.40
CA ASP A 348 -7.88 4.57 5.01
C ASP A 348 -7.65 3.29 4.17
N ILE A 349 -8.18 3.25 2.96
CA ILE A 349 -8.03 2.07 2.09
C ILE A 349 -7.50 2.51 0.74
N THR A 350 -6.31 2.03 0.42
CA THR A 350 -5.65 2.22 -0.87
C THR A 350 -5.58 0.89 -1.61
N VAL A 351 -5.97 0.89 -2.89
CA VAL A 351 -5.91 -0.29 -3.75
C VAL A 351 -5.42 0.09 -5.14
N ILE A 352 -4.42 -0.64 -5.64
CA ILE A 352 -3.98 -0.63 -7.03
C ILE A 352 -4.05 -2.05 -7.57
N VAL A 353 -4.82 -2.25 -8.63
CA VAL A 353 -4.85 -3.51 -9.38
C VAL A 353 -4.10 -3.34 -10.69
N VAL A 354 -3.08 -4.15 -10.92
CA VAL A 354 -2.23 -4.12 -12.13
C VAL A 354 -2.38 -5.42 -12.90
N PHE A 355 -2.84 -5.35 -14.15
CA PHE A 355 -2.95 -6.52 -15.02
C PHE A 355 -1.64 -6.71 -15.79
N LEU A 356 -1.10 -7.94 -15.77
CA LEU A 356 0.23 -8.25 -16.30
C LEU A 356 0.23 -8.60 -17.78
N HIS A 357 -0.93 -9.02 -18.30
CA HIS A 357 -1.12 -9.40 -19.69
C HIS A 357 -2.36 -8.68 -20.24
N SER A 358 -2.16 -7.76 -21.19
CA SER A 358 -3.23 -7.13 -21.95
C SER A 358 -3.13 -7.47 -23.43
N ALA A 359 -4.29 -7.64 -24.08
CA ALA A 359 -4.40 -7.84 -25.53
C ALA A 359 -4.04 -6.57 -26.34
N ASN A 360 -3.92 -5.41 -25.69
CA ASN A 360 -3.57 -4.13 -26.30
C ASN A 360 -2.06 -3.85 -26.21
N LEU A 361 -1.23 -4.76 -26.74
CA LEU A 361 0.25 -4.64 -26.82
C LEU A 361 0.76 -3.45 -27.68
N GLY A 362 -0.14 -2.60 -28.19
CA GLY A 362 0.16 -1.58 -29.20
C GLY A 362 0.56 -0.20 -28.67
N LEU A 363 0.31 0.14 -27.39
CA LEU A 363 0.69 1.43 -26.81
C LEU A 363 1.55 1.24 -25.57
N ARG A 364 2.86 1.46 -25.71
CA ARG A 364 3.75 1.74 -24.58
C ARG A 364 3.42 3.14 -24.07
N THR A 365 2.55 3.23 -23.07
CA THR A 365 2.17 4.51 -22.48
C THR A 365 3.06 4.80 -21.28
N ARG A 366 3.78 5.93 -21.32
CA ARG A 366 4.37 6.49 -20.12
C ARG A 366 3.25 7.04 -19.26
N VAL A 367 3.24 6.72 -17.97
CA VAL A 367 2.20 7.15 -17.06
C VAL A 367 2.80 7.52 -15.71
N SER A 368 2.28 8.58 -15.10
CA SER A 368 2.56 8.97 -13.72
C SER A 368 1.22 9.33 -13.10
N VAL A 369 0.78 8.54 -12.11
CA VAL A 369 -0.47 8.77 -11.39
C VAL A 369 -0.20 8.64 -9.91
N ARG A 370 -0.73 9.56 -9.11
CA ARG A 370 -0.64 9.53 -7.65
C ARG A 370 -2.03 9.54 -7.04
N GLY A 371 -2.25 8.66 -6.06
CA GLY A 371 -3.42 8.66 -5.19
C GLY A 371 -3.05 9.25 -3.82
N GLY A 372 -4.03 9.83 -3.13
CA GLY A 372 -3.83 10.36 -1.78
C GLY A 372 -3.24 11.77 -1.70
N GLY A 373 -3.07 12.48 -2.83
CA GLY A 373 -2.70 13.90 -2.83
C GLY A 373 -3.76 14.76 -2.15
N ASP A 374 -3.35 15.93 -1.63
CA ASP A 374 -4.26 16.88 -0.98
C ASP A 374 -5.39 17.24 -1.95
N LEU A 375 -6.58 16.71 -1.70
CA LEU A 375 -7.78 16.91 -2.51
C LEU A 375 -8.25 18.38 -2.52
N SER A 376 -7.52 19.26 -1.83
CA SER A 376 -7.69 20.71 -1.78
C SER A 376 -6.80 21.50 -2.76
N GLY A 377 -5.94 20.85 -3.56
CA GLY A 377 -5.25 21.50 -4.68
C GLY A 377 -4.10 22.46 -4.31
N ASN A 378 -3.68 22.51 -3.04
CA ASN A 378 -2.53 23.32 -2.63
C ASN A 378 -1.27 22.45 -2.53
N ALA A 379 -0.52 22.38 -3.64
CA ALA A 379 0.89 22.07 -3.58
C ALA A 379 1.59 23.21 -2.83
N ILE A 380 1.97 22.98 -1.57
CA ILE A 380 2.82 23.91 -0.81
C ILE A 380 4.19 23.24 -0.68
N PHE A 381 5.15 23.81 -1.39
CA PHE A 381 6.59 23.55 -1.32
C PHE A 381 7.18 23.90 0.04
#